data_AF-A0A919XGQ8-F1
#
_entry.id   AF-A0A919XGQ8-F1
#
_cell.length_a   1.000
_cell.length_b   1.000
_cell.length_c   1.000
_cell.angle_alpha   90.00
_cell.angle_beta   90.00
_cell.angle_gamma   90.00
#
_symmetry.space_group_name_H-M   'P 1'
#
loop_
_entity.id
_entity.type
_entity.pdbx_description
1 polymer ?
#
loop_
_entity_poly.entity_id
_entity_poly.type
_entity_poly.pdbx_seq_one_letter_code
_entity_poly.pdbx_strand_id
1 'polypeptide(L)'
;MRRTFKKQETPSYFIESEDSKMSNLSLNSDKPKGGDPKAEISNLSPLAIGMRLAYKAMVWLFAIGIMIQIFLAGLALFWNSAQWASHIGFSRVLIILPVLIFAVSLIAKLPRSLCLHSAGLIALVVLIAVCAKLPSGVGYLSALHPVLAIMLFGQTMNIARKAQALTKAK
;
A
#
# COMPACT_ATOMS: atom_id res chain seq x y z
N MET A 1 -23.35 -44.07 49.54
CA MET A 1 -23.76 -42.66 49.74
C MET A 1 -24.27 -42.12 48.41
N ARG A 2 -25.60 -42.17 48.18
CA ARG A 2 -26.26 -41.87 46.89
C ARG A 2 -27.03 -40.56 47.08
N ARG A 3 -26.57 -39.45 46.47
CA ARG A 3 -27.26 -38.14 46.54
C ARG A 3 -28.12 -37.94 45.30
N THR A 4 -29.42 -38.07 45.48
CA THR A 4 -30.47 -37.59 44.56
C THR A 4 -30.60 -36.07 44.72
N PHE A 5 -30.47 -35.32 43.63
CA PHE A 5 -30.85 -33.90 43.59
C PHE A 5 -32.05 -33.67 42.68
N LYS A 6 -32.90 -32.79 43.19
CA LYS A 6 -34.32 -32.57 42.96
C LYS A 6 -34.58 -31.82 41.65
N LYS A 7 -35.57 -32.27 40.88
CA LYS A 7 -36.10 -31.57 39.70
C LYS A 7 -36.88 -30.34 40.19
N GLN A 8 -36.52 -29.16 39.70
CA GLN A 8 -37.19 -27.90 40.03
C GLN A 8 -38.11 -27.52 38.87
N GLU A 9 -39.41 -27.51 39.14
CA GLU A 9 -40.46 -27.01 38.24
C GLU A 9 -40.66 -25.51 38.49
N THR A 10 -40.82 -24.74 37.42
CA THR A 10 -41.24 -23.34 37.46
C THR A 10 -42.28 -23.06 36.35
N PRO A 11 -43.18 -22.08 36.57
CA PRO A 11 -44.60 -22.23 36.27
C PRO A 11 -45.07 -21.70 34.91
N SER A 12 -46.19 -22.26 34.46
CA SER A 12 -47.03 -21.79 33.35
C SER A 12 -47.68 -20.44 33.71
N TYR A 13 -47.40 -19.41 32.91
CA TYR A 13 -48.21 -18.19 32.87
C TYR A 13 -48.90 -18.11 31.50
N PHE A 14 -50.20 -17.87 31.56
CA PHE A 14 -51.16 -17.92 30.47
C PHE A 14 -51.57 -16.49 30.05
N ILE A 15 -51.48 -16.23 28.73
CA ILE A 15 -52.18 -15.26 27.88
C ILE A 15 -51.95 -13.75 28.10
N GLU A 16 -51.38 -13.10 27.07
CA GLU A 16 -52.06 -11.98 26.42
C GLU A 16 -51.74 -11.99 24.91
N SER A 17 -52.78 -11.86 24.10
CA SER A 17 -52.76 -11.88 22.64
C SER A 17 -52.34 -10.52 22.06
N GLU A 18 -51.21 -10.46 21.37
CA GLU A 18 -50.76 -9.28 20.60
C GLU A 18 -50.67 -9.55 19.08
N ASP A 19 -51.49 -10.47 18.55
CA ASP A 19 -51.59 -10.73 17.11
C ASP A 19 -52.34 -9.63 16.32
N SER A 20 -52.51 -8.42 16.86
CA SER A 20 -53.41 -7.41 16.28
C SER A 20 -52.90 -5.96 16.29
N LYS A 21 -51.58 -5.69 16.28
CA LYS A 21 -51.16 -4.28 16.19
C LYS A 21 -49.86 -3.86 15.51
N MET A 22 -49.04 -4.73 14.92
CA MET A 22 -47.82 -4.25 14.24
C MET A 22 -47.55 -4.85 12.86
N SER A 23 -48.60 -5.28 12.16
CA SER A 23 -48.60 -5.28 10.70
C SER A 23 -48.64 -3.83 10.20
N ASN A 24 -47.49 -3.14 10.10
CA ASN A 24 -47.25 -1.95 9.26
C ASN A 24 -45.88 -1.28 9.51
N LEU A 25 -44.81 -2.06 9.72
CA LEU A 25 -43.45 -1.51 9.62
C LEU A 25 -42.69 -2.18 8.47
N SER A 26 -43.26 -2.05 7.27
CA SER A 26 -42.49 -2.06 6.04
C SER A 26 -41.57 -0.84 6.09
N LEU A 27 -40.35 -1.04 6.60
CA LEU A 27 -39.26 -0.10 6.39
C LEU A 27 -39.03 -0.03 4.89
N ASN A 28 -39.60 1.01 4.27
CA ASN A 28 -39.27 1.49 2.95
C ASN A 28 -37.75 1.72 2.92
N SER A 29 -37.01 0.67 2.56
CA SER A 29 -35.62 0.78 2.20
C SER A 29 -35.63 1.42 0.83
N ASP A 30 -35.57 2.75 0.82
CA ASP A 30 -35.13 3.52 -0.33
C ASP A 30 -33.67 3.10 -0.61
N LYS A 31 -33.51 1.91 -1.19
CA LYS A 31 -32.27 1.53 -1.85
C LYS A 31 -32.09 2.59 -2.92
N PRO A 32 -30.94 3.30 -2.97
CA PRO A 32 -30.67 4.16 -4.10
C PRO A 32 -30.81 3.28 -5.36
N LYS A 33 -31.77 3.69 -6.22
CA LYS A 33 -32.04 3.06 -7.50
C LYS A 33 -30.71 2.80 -8.16
N GLY A 34 -30.51 1.54 -8.57
CA GLY A 34 -29.30 1.09 -9.27
C GLY A 34 -28.93 2.07 -10.36
N GLY A 35 -27.95 2.92 -10.05
CA GLY A 35 -27.14 3.56 -11.06
C GLY A 35 -26.32 2.45 -11.67
N ASP A 36 -26.41 2.30 -12.98
CA ASP A 36 -25.53 1.42 -13.73
C ASP A 36 -24.09 1.72 -13.27
N PRO A 37 -23.34 0.77 -12.68
CA PRO A 37 -21.98 1.03 -12.21
C PRO A 37 -21.12 1.63 -13.32
N LYS A 38 -21.43 1.31 -14.59
CA LYS A 38 -20.80 1.90 -15.77
C LYS A 38 -21.08 3.39 -15.97
N ALA A 39 -22.25 3.90 -15.57
CA ALA A 39 -22.64 5.30 -15.72
C ALA A 39 -22.02 6.24 -14.67
N GLU A 40 -21.67 5.72 -13.49
CA GLU A 40 -20.88 6.47 -12.49
C GLU A 40 -19.38 6.51 -12.88
N ILE A 41 -18.89 5.44 -13.53
CA ILE A 41 -17.50 5.30 -13.99
C ILE A 41 -17.17 6.17 -15.22
N SER A 42 -18.17 6.60 -16.00
CA SER A 42 -17.96 7.45 -17.19
C SER A 42 -17.58 8.91 -16.89
N ASN A 43 -17.51 9.31 -15.61
CA ASN A 43 -17.17 10.67 -15.17
C ASN A 43 -15.76 10.82 -14.57
N LEU A 44 -14.87 9.83 -14.73
CA LEU A 44 -13.46 10.03 -14.38
C LEU A 44 -12.80 10.96 -15.40
N SER A 45 -12.32 12.12 -14.94
CA SER A 45 -11.66 13.10 -15.81
C SER A 45 -10.48 12.44 -16.55
N PRO A 46 -10.24 12.75 -17.84
CA PRO A 46 -9.09 12.24 -18.59
C PRO A 46 -7.75 12.45 -17.86
N LEU A 47 -7.67 13.53 -17.10
CA LEU A 47 -6.54 13.86 -16.23
C LEU A 47 -6.33 12.81 -15.13
N ALA A 48 -7.38 12.33 -14.46
CA ALA A 48 -7.25 11.30 -13.42
C ALA A 48 -6.69 9.97 -13.97
N ILE A 49 -7.09 9.60 -15.19
CA ILE A 49 -6.56 8.41 -15.88
C ILE A 49 -5.09 8.61 -16.24
N GLY A 50 -4.75 9.76 -16.81
CA GLY A 50 -3.36 10.13 -17.13
C GLY A 50 -2.46 10.08 -15.90
N MET A 51 -2.90 10.63 -14.77
CA MET A 51 -2.13 10.63 -13.52
C MET A 51 -1.92 9.23 -12.94
N ARG A 52 -2.92 8.34 -13.05
CA ARG A 52 -2.76 6.92 -12.64
C ARG A 52 -1.76 6.18 -13.52
N LEU A 53 -1.75 6.46 -14.82
CA LEU A 53 -0.78 5.86 -15.74
C LEU A 53 0.64 6.40 -15.49
N ALA A 54 0.78 7.70 -15.27
CA ALA A 54 2.04 8.33 -14.90
C ALA A 54 2.59 7.74 -13.59
N TYR A 55 1.77 7.64 -12.55
CA TYR A 55 2.13 6.99 -11.29
C TYR A 55 2.68 5.58 -11.50
N LYS A 56 1.97 4.77 -12.29
CA LYS A 56 2.37 3.39 -12.61
C LYS A 56 3.71 3.32 -13.34
N ALA A 57 3.91 4.19 -14.33
CA ALA A 57 5.16 4.28 -15.09
C ALA A 57 6.33 4.68 -14.20
N MET A 58 6.13 5.66 -13.32
CA MET A 58 7.16 6.12 -12.38
C MET A 58 7.56 5.06 -11.37
N VAL A 59 6.60 4.29 -10.83
CA VAL A 59 6.89 3.19 -9.92
C VAL A 59 7.75 2.12 -10.59
N TRP A 60 7.46 1.78 -11.86
CA TRP A 60 8.29 0.85 -12.63
C TRP A 60 9.67 1.42 -12.95
N LEU A 61 9.74 2.69 -13.33
CA LEU A 61 11.02 3.36 -13.57
C LEU A 61 11.90 3.36 -12.32
N PHE A 62 11.30 3.62 -11.16
CA PHE A 62 12.00 3.57 -9.88
C PHE A 62 12.49 2.15 -9.55
N ALA A 63 11.68 1.12 -9.79
CA ALA A 63 12.09 -0.26 -9.62
C ALA A 63 13.30 -0.65 -10.49
N ILE A 64 13.26 -0.31 -11.77
CA ILE A 64 14.38 -0.53 -12.70
C ILE A 64 15.61 0.25 -12.21
N GLY A 65 15.43 1.49 -11.76
CA GLY A 65 16.49 2.29 -11.16
C GLY A 65 17.14 1.65 -9.93
N ILE A 66 16.36 1.01 -9.06
CA ILE A 66 16.90 0.27 -7.91
C ILE A 66 17.76 -0.91 -8.38
N MET A 67 17.31 -1.66 -9.40
CA MET A 67 18.11 -2.75 -9.98
C MET A 67 19.43 -2.24 -10.57
N ILE A 68 19.40 -1.10 -11.26
CA ILE A 68 20.60 -0.44 -11.78
C ILE A 68 21.52 -0.04 -10.62
N GLN A 69 21.01 0.52 -9.52
CA GLN A 69 21.82 0.87 -8.34
C GLN A 69 22.52 -0.35 -7.73
N ILE A 70 21.81 -1.48 -7.61
CA ILE A 70 22.37 -2.74 -7.10
C ILE A 70 23.46 -3.25 -8.05
N PHE A 71 23.22 -3.20 -9.36
CA PHE A 71 24.22 -3.56 -10.37
C PHE A 71 25.47 -2.67 -10.31
N LEU A 72 25.31 -1.35 -10.19
CA LEU A 72 26.43 -0.41 -10.08
C LEU A 72 27.25 -0.65 -8.80
N ALA A 73 26.61 -0.97 -7.68
CA ALA A 73 27.32 -1.38 -6.46
C ALA A 73 28.08 -2.69 -6.68
N GLY A 74 27.48 -3.66 -7.38
CA GLY A 74 28.13 -4.91 -7.78
C GLY A 74 29.36 -4.66 -8.65
N LEU A 75 29.27 -3.79 -9.66
CA LEU A 75 30.43 -3.40 -10.48
C LEU A 75 31.55 -2.79 -9.65
N ALA A 76 31.20 -1.94 -8.67
CA ALA A 76 32.17 -1.31 -7.78
C ALA A 76 32.87 -2.32 -6.85
N LEU A 77 32.16 -3.39 -6.45
CA LEU A 77 32.68 -4.45 -5.60
C LEU A 77 33.51 -5.48 -6.36
N PHE A 78 33.02 -5.92 -7.53
CA PHE A 78 33.53 -7.12 -8.21
C PHE A 78 34.37 -6.82 -9.45
N TRP A 79 34.29 -5.63 -10.03
CA TRP A 79 35.03 -5.28 -11.24
C TRP A 79 36.01 -4.13 -10.98
N ASN A 80 35.52 -2.94 -10.69
CA ASN A 80 36.34 -1.73 -10.60
C ASN A 80 35.76 -0.76 -9.57
N SER A 81 36.52 -0.50 -8.50
CA SER A 81 36.12 0.39 -7.41
C SER A 81 35.83 1.83 -7.84
N ALA A 82 36.35 2.30 -8.97
CA ALA A 82 35.99 3.62 -9.54
C ALA A 82 34.48 3.73 -9.83
N GLN A 83 33.77 2.61 -10.01
CA GLN A 83 32.32 2.59 -10.25
C GLN A 83 31.49 3.02 -9.04
N TRP A 84 32.08 3.19 -7.84
CA TRP A 84 31.40 3.86 -6.72
C TRP A 84 30.95 5.28 -7.11
N ALA A 85 31.69 5.98 -7.97
CA ALA A 85 31.29 7.29 -8.49
C ALA A 85 29.98 7.21 -9.28
N SER A 86 29.82 6.19 -10.13
CA SER A 86 28.59 5.93 -10.88
C SER A 86 27.42 5.59 -9.95
N HIS A 87 27.64 4.71 -8.96
CA HIS A 87 26.62 4.33 -7.98
C HIS A 87 26.14 5.53 -7.14
N ILE A 88 27.06 6.39 -6.68
CA ILE A 88 26.73 7.60 -5.91
C ILE A 88 26.11 8.68 -6.81
N GLY A 89 26.59 8.82 -8.04
CA GLY A 89 26.08 9.78 -9.01
C GLY A 89 24.63 9.47 -9.39
N PHE A 90 24.36 8.22 -9.77
CA PHE A 90 23.02 7.79 -10.17
C PHE A 90 22.02 7.84 -9.00
N SER A 91 22.44 7.55 -7.76
CA SER A 91 21.57 7.66 -6.58
C SER A 91 21.01 9.08 -6.37
N ARG A 92 21.77 10.13 -6.73
CA ARG A 92 21.34 11.53 -6.60
C ARG A 92 20.22 11.90 -7.56
N VAL A 93 20.12 11.22 -8.70
CA VAL A 93 19.00 11.39 -9.64
C VAL A 93 17.83 10.52 -9.18
N LEU A 94 18.11 9.28 -8.78
CA LEU A 94 17.10 8.31 -8.41
C LEU A 94 16.29 8.72 -7.16
N ILE A 95 16.89 9.46 -6.22
CA ILE A 95 16.21 9.96 -5.00
C ILE A 95 15.02 10.89 -5.29
N ILE A 96 14.97 11.50 -6.47
CA ILE A 96 13.89 12.42 -6.88
C ILE A 96 12.60 11.63 -7.17
N LEU A 97 12.72 10.44 -7.75
CA LEU A 97 11.58 9.61 -8.17
C LEU A 97 10.60 9.25 -7.04
N PRO A 98 11.02 8.77 -5.85
CA PRO A 98 10.08 8.44 -4.77
C PRO A 98 9.31 9.66 -4.26
N VAL A 99 9.92 10.85 -4.29
CA VAL A 99 9.25 12.11 -3.95
C VAL A 99 8.17 12.44 -4.98
N LEU A 100 8.49 12.33 -6.27
CA LEU A 100 7.51 12.55 -7.32
C LEU A 100 6.40 11.50 -7.31
N ILE A 101 6.71 10.22 -7.05
CA ILE A 101 5.72 9.15 -6.91
C ILE A 101 4.73 9.49 -5.78
N PHE A 102 5.24 9.94 -4.62
CA PHE A 102 4.40 10.37 -3.51
C PHE A 102 3.53 11.57 -3.89
N ALA A 103 4.10 12.62 -4.51
CA ALA A 103 3.34 13.78 -4.94
C ALA A 103 2.21 13.43 -5.92
N VAL A 104 2.52 12.60 -6.93
CA VAL A 104 1.53 12.11 -7.90
C VAL A 104 0.45 11.27 -7.21
N SER A 105 0.79 10.47 -6.19
CA SER A 105 -0.20 9.69 -5.45
C SER A 105 -1.28 10.56 -4.78
N LEU A 106 -0.89 11.74 -4.29
CA LEU A 106 -1.80 12.71 -3.68
C LEU A 106 -2.66 13.41 -4.75
N ILE A 107 -2.05 13.86 -5.85
CA ILE A 107 -2.74 14.56 -6.95
C ILE A 107 -3.76 13.63 -7.64
N ALA A 108 -3.39 12.37 -7.86
CA ALA A 108 -4.25 11.36 -8.45
C ALA A 108 -5.37 10.87 -7.50
N LYS A 109 -5.43 11.41 -6.27
CA LYS A 109 -6.38 11.03 -5.21
C LYS A 109 -6.43 9.51 -5.01
N LEU A 110 -5.26 8.88 -4.96
CA LEU A 110 -5.17 7.43 -4.75
C LEU A 110 -5.64 7.05 -3.34
N PRO A 111 -6.03 5.78 -3.13
CA PRO A 111 -6.37 5.28 -1.80
C PRO A 111 -5.25 5.58 -0.79
N ARG A 112 -5.61 5.95 0.45
CA ARG A 112 -4.65 6.32 1.51
C ARG A 112 -3.53 5.28 1.70
N SER A 113 -3.84 4.00 1.54
CA SER A 113 -2.84 2.92 1.59
C SER A 113 -1.70 3.11 0.58
N LEU A 114 -1.99 3.51 -0.67
CA LEU A 114 -0.97 3.76 -1.69
C LEU A 114 -0.15 5.02 -1.42
N CYS A 115 -0.77 6.06 -0.86
CA CYS A 115 -0.05 7.26 -0.42
C CYS A 115 0.92 6.93 0.72
N LEU A 116 0.48 6.16 1.73
CA LEU A 116 1.34 5.70 2.83
C LEU A 116 2.49 4.82 2.33
N HIS A 117 2.22 3.89 1.40
CA HIS A 117 3.26 3.07 0.80
C HIS A 117 4.27 3.91 0.01
N SER A 118 3.82 4.95 -0.70
CA SER A 118 4.70 5.90 -1.41
C SER A 118 5.55 6.73 -0.45
N ALA A 119 4.97 7.21 0.65
CA ALA A 119 5.73 7.87 1.71
C ALA A 119 6.77 6.92 2.34
N GLY A 120 6.42 5.64 2.49
CA GLY A 120 7.33 4.59 2.95
C GLY A 120 8.55 4.41 2.04
N LEU A 121 8.43 4.61 0.72
CA LEU A 121 9.58 4.60 -0.19
C LEU A 121 10.57 5.72 0.14
N ILE A 122 10.07 6.92 0.44
CA ILE A 122 10.92 8.06 0.83
C ILE A 122 11.64 7.73 2.14
N ALA A 123 10.91 7.22 3.14
CA ALA A 123 11.50 6.83 4.42
C ALA A 123 12.61 5.78 4.26
N LEU A 124 12.38 4.75 3.44
CA LEU A 124 13.39 3.74 3.14
C LEU A 124 14.61 4.32 2.44
N VAL A 125 14.43 5.20 1.45
CA VAL A 125 15.57 5.85 0.75
C VAL A 125 16.39 6.71 1.70
N VAL A 126 15.74 7.47 2.58
CA VAL A 126 16.44 8.24 3.62
C VAL A 126 17.23 7.31 4.55
N LEU A 127 16.62 6.21 5.00
CA LEU A 127 17.29 5.26 5.89
C LEU A 127 18.49 4.58 5.22
N ILE A 128 18.36 4.18 3.95
CA ILE A 128 19.45 3.64 3.12
C ILE A 128 20.60 4.65 3.02
N ALA A 129 20.29 5.93 2.80
CA ALA A 129 21.27 7.00 2.68
C ALA A 129 21.99 7.29 4.01
N VAL A 130 21.29 7.18 5.14
CA VAL A 130 21.87 7.29 6.48
C VAL A 130 22.82 6.12 6.72
N CYS A 131 22.35 4.87 6.57
CA CYS A 131 23.19 3.68 6.73
C CYS A 131 24.45 3.71 5.86
N ALA A 132 24.34 4.15 4.60
CA ALA A 132 25.47 4.25 3.67
C ALA A 132 26.60 5.18 4.15
N LYS A 133 26.28 6.19 4.98
CA LYS A 133 27.20 7.25 5.40
C LYS A 133 27.72 7.08 6.82
N LEU A 134 27.27 6.04 7.53
CA LEU A 134 27.70 5.80 8.90
C LEU A 134 29.20 5.46 8.96
N PRO A 135 29.93 5.96 9.98
CA PRO A 135 31.36 5.67 10.14
C PRO A 135 31.65 4.19 10.36
N SER A 136 32.91 3.77 10.09
CA SER A 136 33.38 2.39 10.25
C SER A 136 33.23 1.85 11.69
N GLY A 137 33.27 2.71 12.71
CA GLY A 137 33.06 2.32 14.12
C GLY A 137 31.68 1.71 14.42
N VAL A 138 30.70 1.90 13.54
CA VAL A 138 29.36 1.28 13.62
C VAL A 138 29.03 0.49 12.35
N GLY A 139 30.04 -0.12 11.73
CA GLY A 139 29.94 -0.75 10.41
C GLY A 139 28.85 -1.81 10.25
N TYR A 140 28.40 -2.45 11.34
CA TYR A 140 27.27 -3.38 11.32
C TYR A 140 25.94 -2.68 10.95
N LEU A 141 25.75 -1.41 11.35
CA LEU A 141 24.60 -0.60 10.92
C LEU A 141 24.75 -0.15 9.46
N SER A 142 25.97 0.15 9.02
CA SER A 142 26.23 0.46 7.60
C SER A 142 25.91 -0.73 6.70
N ALA A 143 26.17 -1.95 7.18
CA ALA A 143 25.85 -3.19 6.50
C ALA A 143 24.33 -3.46 6.35
N LEU A 144 23.46 -2.68 7.01
CA LEU A 144 22.01 -2.75 6.75
C LEU A 144 21.62 -2.13 5.40
N HIS A 145 22.47 -1.30 4.80
CA HIS A 145 22.16 -0.62 3.53
C HIS A 145 21.65 -1.56 2.42
N PRO A 146 22.33 -2.70 2.11
CA PRO A 146 21.84 -3.63 1.10
C PRO A 146 20.52 -4.31 1.47
N VAL A 147 20.30 -4.61 2.76
CA VAL A 147 19.05 -5.20 3.25
C VAL A 147 17.89 -4.24 3.02
N LEU A 148 18.08 -2.97 3.36
CA LEU A 148 17.09 -1.92 3.13
C LEU A 148 16.84 -1.67 1.64
N ALA A 149 17.86 -1.79 0.79
CA ALA A 149 17.69 -1.69 -0.67
C ALA A 149 16.80 -2.82 -1.23
N ILE A 150 16.93 -4.05 -0.71
CA ILE A 150 16.05 -5.18 -1.05
C ILE A 150 14.62 -4.91 -0.57
N MET A 151 14.46 -4.41 0.66
CA MET A 151 13.14 -4.02 1.19
C MET A 151 12.48 -2.92 0.33
N LEU A 152 13.26 -1.91 -0.08
CA LEU A 152 12.80 -0.85 -0.98
C LEU A 152 12.33 -1.39 -2.33
N PHE A 153 13.09 -2.32 -2.93
CA PHE A 153 12.69 -2.98 -4.16
C PHE A 153 11.38 -3.78 -3.98
N GLY A 154 11.31 -4.62 -2.95
CA GLY A 154 10.12 -5.41 -2.65
C GLY A 154 8.86 -4.55 -2.41
N GLN A 155 9.04 -3.44 -1.68
CA GLN A 155 7.97 -2.48 -1.42
C GLN A 155 7.54 -1.74 -2.71
N THR A 156 8.49 -1.40 -3.58
CA THR A 156 8.20 -0.81 -4.90
C THR A 156 7.41 -1.79 -5.78
N MET A 157 7.77 -3.08 -5.78
CA MET A 157 7.02 -4.13 -6.49
C MET A 157 5.61 -4.33 -5.93
N ASN A 158 5.44 -4.24 -4.61
CA ASN A 158 4.13 -4.29 -3.97
C ASN A 158 3.22 -3.14 -4.46
N ILE A 159 3.77 -1.92 -4.51
CA ILE A 159 3.07 -0.75 -5.05
C ILE A 159 2.74 -0.96 -6.53
N ALA A 160 3.69 -1.45 -7.33
CA ALA A 160 3.50 -1.70 -8.76
C ALA A 160 2.30 -2.64 -9.01
N ARG A 161 2.22 -3.76 -8.27
CA ARG A 161 1.09 -4.71 -8.36
C ARG A 161 -0.24 -4.07 -7.98
N LYS A 162 -0.28 -3.34 -6.86
CA LYS A 162 -1.49 -2.62 -6.42
C LYS A 162 -1.94 -1.57 -7.43
N ALA A 163 -1.00 -0.86 -8.06
CA ALA A 163 -1.29 0.13 -9.10
C ALA A 163 -1.89 -0.50 -10.38
N GLN A 164 -1.47 -1.72 -10.76
CA GLN A 164 -2.08 -2.43 -11.90
C GLN A 164 -3.54 -2.80 -11.61
N ALA A 165 -3.87 -3.23 -10.39
CA ALA A 165 -5.23 -3.57 -10.00
C ALA A 165 -6.19 -2.38 -10.13
N LEU A 166 -5.72 -1.16 -9.80
CA LEU A 166 -6.49 0.08 -9.99
C LEU A 166 -6.82 0.39 -11.46
N THR A 167 -6.00 -0.11 -12.39
CA THR A 167 -6.23 0.07 -13.84
C THR A 167 -7.03 -1.08 -14.47
N LYS A 168 -7.09 -2.25 -13.82
CA LYS A 168 -7.77 -3.46 -14.31
C LYS A 168 -9.20 -3.63 -13.80
N ALA A 169 -9.63 -2.96 -12.74
CA ALA A 169 -11.03 -2.94 -12.28
C ALA A 169 -11.96 -2.15 -13.23
N LYS A 170 -11.70 -2.25 -14.54
CA LYS A 170 -12.41 -1.63 -15.65
C LYS A 170 -13.31 -2.68 -16.30
#